data_AF-K9W1U3-F1
#
_entry.id   AF-K9W1U3-F1
#
_cell.length_a   1.000
_cell.length_b   1.000
_cell.length_c   1.000
_cell.angle_alpha   90.00
_cell.angle_beta   90.00
_cell.angle_gamma   90.00
#
_symmetry.space_group_name_H-M   'P 1'
#
loop_
_entity.id
_entity.type
_entity.pdbx_description
1 polymer ?
#
loop_
_entity_poly.entity_id
_entity_poly.type
_entity_poly.pdbx_seq_one_letter_code
_entity_poly.pdbx_strand_id
1 'polypeptide(L)'
;MAKINPYTLQMQVTRMFQDGQGFFATMKVQDWLRERNEDPATYDIIFHQKPAPPGSKEVISIEIELRRKDGKPVDSWLQEQVNHHA
;
A
#
# COMPACT_ATOMS: atom_id res chain seq x y z
N MET A 1 10.98 -20.58 -3.71
CA MET A 1 10.02 -20.28 -4.79
C MET A 1 9.19 -19.09 -4.36
N ALA A 2 9.35 -17.94 -5.01
CA ALA A 2 8.58 -16.74 -4.68
C ALA A 2 7.10 -17.04 -4.93
N LYS A 3 6.25 -16.88 -3.92
CA LYS A 3 4.79 -16.95 -4.08
C LYS A 3 4.42 -15.85 -5.07
N ILE A 4 4.05 -16.23 -6.30
CA ILE A 4 3.44 -15.32 -7.25
C ILE A 4 2.13 -14.89 -6.60
N ASN A 5 2.13 -13.72 -5.96
CA ASN A 5 0.95 -13.16 -5.35
C ASN A 5 0.16 -12.51 -6.49
N PRO A 6 -1.01 -13.04 -6.88
CA PRO A 6 -1.74 -12.54 -8.04
C PRO A 6 -2.39 -11.17 -7.79
N TYR A 7 -2.28 -10.66 -6.56
CA TYR A 7 -2.85 -9.38 -6.15
C TYR A 7 -1.73 -8.38 -5.86
N THR A 8 -1.91 -7.15 -6.35
CA THR A 8 -0.99 -6.05 -6.02
C THR A 8 -1.03 -5.73 -4.52
N LEU A 9 -0.06 -4.97 -4.03
CA LEU A 9 -0.04 -4.50 -2.65
C LEU A 9 -1.34 -3.75 -2.31
N GLN A 10 -1.76 -2.86 -3.21
CA GLN A 10 -2.94 -2.03 -3.03
C GLN A 10 -4.20 -2.89 -2.86
N MET A 11 -4.39 -3.91 -3.70
CA MET A 11 -5.54 -4.81 -3.60
C MET A 11 -5.53 -5.60 -2.29
N GLN A 12 -4.35 -6.05 -1.86
CA GLN A 12 -4.20 -6.77 -0.59
C GLN A 12 -4.56 -5.86 0.59
N VAL A 13 -4.05 -4.63 0.61
CA VAL A 13 -4.37 -3.65 1.65
C VAL A 13 -5.87 -3.32 1.62
N THR A 14 -6.45 -3.09 0.45
CA THR A 14 -7.88 -2.83 0.29
C THR A 14 -8.73 -3.96 0.89
N ARG A 15 -8.39 -5.21 0.57
CA ARG A 15 -9.07 -6.37 1.12
C ARG A 15 -8.90 -6.48 2.64
N MET A 16 -7.71 -6.19 3.17
CA MET A 16 -7.48 -6.17 4.62
C MET A 16 -8.39 -5.15 5.31
N PHE A 17 -8.59 -3.96 4.74
CA PHE A 17 -9.53 -2.99 5.32
C PHE A 17 -10.98 -3.47 5.25
N GLN A 18 -11.39 -4.10 4.14
CA GLN A 18 -12.74 -4.68 3.99
C GLN A 18 -12.99 -5.82 5.00
N ASP A 19 -11.98 -6.65 5.25
CA ASP A 19 -12.06 -7.79 6.18
C ASP A 19 -11.86 -7.36 7.65
N GLY A 20 -11.76 -6.05 7.94
CA GLY A 20 -11.53 -5.50 9.29
C GLY A 20 -10.10 -5.69 9.83
N GLN A 21 -9.18 -6.14 8.98
CA GLN A 21 -7.75 -6.37 9.28
C GLN A 21 -6.85 -5.17 8.93
N GLY A 22 -7.42 -3.99 8.72
CA GLY A 22 -6.66 -2.77 8.37
C GLY A 22 -5.53 -2.43 9.35
N PHE A 23 -5.64 -2.86 10.61
CA PHE A 23 -4.58 -2.72 11.61
C PHE A 23 -3.23 -3.33 11.17
N PHE A 24 -3.26 -4.44 10.43
CA PHE A 24 -2.06 -5.12 9.94
C PHE A 24 -1.55 -4.59 8.60
N ALA A 25 -2.29 -3.67 7.96
CA ALA A 25 -1.91 -3.12 6.66
C ALA A 25 -0.55 -2.40 6.70
N THR A 26 -0.24 -1.74 7.82
CA THR A 26 1.07 -1.10 8.02
C THR A 26 2.21 -2.09 7.90
N MET A 27 2.13 -3.24 8.58
CA MET A 27 3.16 -4.29 8.48
C MET A 27 3.32 -4.78 7.05
N LYS A 28 2.20 -4.91 6.33
CA LYS A 28 2.19 -5.35 4.93
C LYS A 28 2.95 -4.38 4.01
N VAL A 29 2.74 -3.08 4.18
CA VAL A 29 3.46 -2.05 3.42
C VAL A 29 4.94 -2.01 3.82
N GLN A 30 5.25 -2.18 5.11
CA GLN A 30 6.65 -2.26 5.57
C GLN A 30 7.39 -3.45 4.95
N ASP A 31 6.78 -4.63 4.89
CA ASP A 31 7.38 -5.80 4.24
C ASP A 31 7.63 -5.55 2.76
N TRP A 32 6.67 -4.94 2.06
CA TRP A 32 6.81 -4.58 0.65
C TRP A 32 7.93 -3.57 0.38
N LEU A 33 8.16 -2.62 1.30
CA LEU A 33 9.28 -1.68 1.26
C LEU A 33 10.62 -2.42 1.45
N ARG A 34 10.70 -3.33 2.42
CA ARG A 34 11.92 -4.14 2.65
C ARG A 34 12.28 -4.99 1.44
N GLU A 35 11.30 -5.57 0.75
CA GLU A 35 11.50 -6.34 -0.49
C GLU A 35 12.15 -5.50 -1.61
N ARG A 36 12.05 -4.17 -1.53
CA ARG A 36 12.61 -3.20 -2.49
C ARG A 36 13.89 -2.53 -2.00
N ASN A 37 14.47 -3.03 -0.92
CA ASN A 37 15.63 -2.44 -0.23
C ASN A 37 15.37 -1.02 0.32
N GLU A 38 14.11 -0.67 0.59
CA GLU A 38 13.76 0.56 1.29
C GLU A 38 13.70 0.31 2.80
N ASP A 39 14.08 1.32 3.60
CA ASP A 39 13.95 1.26 5.06
C ASP A 39 12.58 1.79 5.50
N PRO A 40 11.65 0.91 5.96
CA PRO A 40 10.32 1.34 6.37
C PRO A 40 10.33 2.28 7.58
N ALA A 41 11.39 2.29 8.39
CA ALA A 41 11.50 3.18 9.53
C ALA A 41 11.62 4.65 9.11
N THR A 42 12.02 4.92 7.86
CA THR A 42 12.17 6.27 7.31
C THR A 42 10.86 6.85 6.76
N TYR A 43 9.80 6.04 6.67
CA TYR A 43 8.50 6.45 6.15
C TYR A 43 7.41 6.43 7.23
N ASP A 44 6.52 7.41 7.16
CA ASP A 44 5.18 7.33 7.70
C ASP A 44 4.26 6.75 6.62
N ILE A 45 3.47 5.75 6.99
CA ILE A 45 2.54 5.05 6.09
C ILE A 45 1.13 5.48 6.48
N ILE A 46 0.45 6.15 5.56
CA ILE A 46 -0.89 6.72 5.77
C ILE A 46 -1.85 6.02 4.80
N PHE A 47 -3.04 5.66 5.29
CA PHE A 47 -4.07 5.00 4.50
C PHE A 47 -5.27 5.92 4.31
N HIS A 48 -5.59 6.22 3.07
CA HIS A 48 -6.75 7.01 2.68
C HIS A 48 -7.83 6.09 2.13
N GLN A 49 -8.96 6.02 2.83
CA GLN A 49 -10.13 5.30 2.34
C GLN A 49 -10.85 6.17 1.31
N LYS A 50 -10.94 5.70 0.08
CA LYS A 50 -11.67 6.34 -1.00
C LYS A 50 -12.75 5.40 -1.55
N PRO A 51 -13.84 5.91 -2.11
CA PRO A 51 -14.76 5.08 -2.88
C PRO A 51 -13.98 4.35 -3.98
N ALA A 52 -14.27 3.08 -4.19
CA ALA A 52 -13.65 2.35 -5.30
C ALA A 52 -14.05 2.97 -6.65
N PRO A 53 -13.15 2.97 -7.65
CA PRO A 53 -13.47 3.51 -8.96
C PRO A 53 -14.62 2.73 -9.64
N PRO A 54 -15.39 3.37 -10.53
CA PRO A 54 -16.45 2.70 -11.28
C PRO A 54 -15.90 1.50 -12.05
N GLY A 55 -16.51 0.32 -11.87
CA GLY A 55 -16.08 -0.93 -12.49
C GLY A 55 -15.20 -1.83 -11.61
N SER A 56 -14.79 -1.38 -10.41
CA SER A 56 -14.18 -2.25 -9.40
C SER A 56 -15.23 -3.16 -8.74
N LYS A 57 -14.82 -4.34 -8.25
CA LYS A 57 -15.69 -5.24 -7.46
C LYS A 57 -15.79 -4.81 -5.99
N GLU A 58 -14.87 -3.99 -5.57
CA GLU A 58 -14.68 -3.44 -4.24
C GLU A 58 -15.60 -2.23 -4.02
N VAL A 59 -16.07 -2.02 -2.78
CA VAL A 59 -16.87 -0.83 -2.40
C VAL A 59 -15.97 0.35 -2.02
N ILE A 60 -14.80 0.04 -1.44
CA ILE A 60 -13.77 1.00 -1.04
C ILE A 60 -12.44 0.63 -1.67
N SER A 61 -11.60 1.62 -1.92
CA SER A 61 -10.20 1.49 -2.33
C SER A 61 -9.33 2.18 -1.29
N ILE A 62 -8.21 1.56 -0.92
CA ILE A 62 -7.26 2.14 0.02
C ILE A 62 -6.09 2.69 -0.76
N GLU A 63 -5.91 4.00 -0.71
CA GLU A 63 -4.71 4.66 -1.21
C GLU A 63 -3.67 4.73 -0.11
N ILE A 64 -2.45 4.33 -0.44
CA ILE A 64 -1.31 4.26 0.46
C ILE A 64 -0.44 5.48 0.18
N GLU A 65 -0.37 6.40 1.12
CA GLU A 65 0.55 7.52 1.08
C GLU A 65 1.80 7.19 1.90
N LEU A 66 2.95 7.29 1.26
CA LEU A 66 4.24 7.26 1.93
C LEU A 66 4.69 8.70 2.15
N ARG A 67 5.13 9.03 3.37
CA ARG A 67 5.74 10.31 3.69
C ARG A 67 7.09 10.09 4.35
N ARG A 68 8.18 10.69 3.85
CA ARG A 68 9.47 10.56 4.52
C ARG A 68 9.45 11.34 5.83
N LYS A 69 9.95 10.73 6.90
CA LYS A 69 10.10 11.36 8.22
C LYS A 69 11.13 12.47 8.24
N ASP A 70 12.08 12.45 7.32
CA ASP A 70 13.08 13.51 7.14
C ASP A 70 12.51 14.77 6.47
N GLY A 71 11.21 14.79 6.12
CA GLY A 71 10.53 15.91 5.50
C GLY A 71 10.79 16.06 4.00
N LYS A 72 11.60 15.19 3.39
CA LYS A 72 11.82 15.18 1.94
C LYS A 72 10.62 14.55 1.21
N PRO A 73 10.38 14.91 -0.05
CA PRO A 73 9.40 14.20 -0.86
C PRO A 73 9.78 12.73 -1.02
N VAL A 74 8.79 11.85 -1.00
CA VAL A 74 8.96 10.45 -1.45
C VAL A 74 9.19 10.45 -2.96
N ASP A 75 9.97 9.48 -3.43
CA ASP A 75 10.14 9.25 -4.85
C ASP A 75 8.78 8.96 -5.51
N SER A 76 8.46 9.67 -6.60
CA SER A 76 7.19 9.53 -7.31
C SER A 76 6.97 8.10 -7.80
N TRP A 77 8.02 7.43 -8.28
CA TRP A 77 7.93 6.05 -8.71
C TRP A 77 7.56 5.11 -7.56
N LEU A 78 8.14 5.33 -6.37
CA LEU A 78 7.84 4.51 -5.19
C LEU A 78 6.38 4.71 -4.74
N GLN A 79 5.91 5.97 -4.76
CA GLN A 79 4.54 6.36 -4.42
C GLN A 79 3.50 5.84 -5.44
N GLU A 80 3.87 5.71 -6.72
CA GLU A 80 3.02 5.09 -7.73
C GLU A 80 2.99 3.57 -7.56
N GLN A 81 4.15 2.95 -7.32
CA GLN A 81 4.28 1.50 -7.21
C GLN A 81 3.54 0.92 -6.00
N VAL A 82 3.50 1.63 -4.87
CA VAL A 82 2.76 1.21 -3.68
C VAL A 82 1.25 1.18 -3.96
N ASN A 83 0.77 1.99 -4.91
CA ASN A 83 -0.63 2.11 -5.35
C ASN A 83 -0.89 1.45 -6.71
N HIS A 84 -0.01 0.58 -7.19
CA HIS A 84 -0.18 -0.06 -8.50
C HIS A 84 -1.29 -1.13 -8.46
N HIS A 85 -2.13 -1.19 -9.50
CA HIS A 85 -3.35 -2.04 -9.55
C HIS A 85 -3.31 -3.19 -10.59
N ALA A 86 -2.26 -3.32 -11.41
CA ALA A 86 -2.28 -4.23 -12.57
C ALA A 86 -2.51 -5.71 -12.24
#